data_AF-B4VN32-F1
#
_entry.id   AF-B4VN32-F1
#
_cell.length_a   1.000
_cell.length_b   1.000
_cell.length_c   1.000
_cell.angle_alpha   90.00
_cell.angle_beta   90.00
_cell.angle_gamma   90.00
#
_symmetry.space_group_name_H-M   'P 1'
#
loop_
_entity.id
_entity.type
_entity.pdbx_description
1 polymer ?
#
loop_
_entity_poly.entity_id
_entity_poly.type
_entity_poly.pdbx_seq_one_letter_code
_entity_poly.pdbx_strand_id
1 'polypeptide(L)'
;MLQRIILNGFKSIKTMDLELRPLNVLIGANGAGKSNLVSFFKLLNEMMAGRLQQYIATSGRAQSLLHFGPKITPQIEFEVDNGMDTYTLRLFHAAGDTFFLLKKPISVLSKQSV
;
A
#
# COMPACT_ATOMS: atom_id res chain seq x y z
N MET A 1 -4.42 -1.72 16.21
CA MET A 1 -5.50 -1.50 15.20
C MET A 1 -4.98 -0.50 14.19
N LEU A 2 -5.27 -0.61 12.90
CA LEU A 2 -4.78 0.39 11.94
C LEU A 2 -5.40 1.77 12.23
N GLN A 3 -4.56 2.80 12.32
CA GLN A 3 -4.96 4.17 12.67
C GLN A 3 -4.77 5.14 11.51
N ARG A 4 -3.74 4.98 10.68
CA ARG A 4 -3.49 5.85 9.53
C ARG A 4 -2.82 5.09 8.39
N ILE A 5 -3.15 5.47 7.17
CA ILE A 5 -2.53 4.98 5.93
C ILE A 5 -2.15 6.18 5.08
N ILE A 6 -0.88 6.28 4.71
CA ILE A 6 -0.42 7.13 3.62
C ILE A 6 -0.09 6.21 2.44
N LEU A 7 -0.67 6.46 1.27
CA LEU A 7 -0.53 5.61 0.09
C LEU A 7 -0.29 6.45 -1.16
N ASN A 8 0.76 6.13 -1.89
CA ASN A 8 1.14 6.81 -3.12
C ASN A 8 1.36 5.81 -4.25
N GLY A 9 0.85 6.15 -5.44
CA GLY A 9 1.16 5.44 -6.68
C GLY A 9 0.47 4.09 -6.90
N PHE A 10 -0.66 3.83 -6.24
CA PHE A 10 -1.34 2.53 -6.29
C PHE A 10 -2.65 2.56 -7.11
N LYS A 11 -2.68 1.85 -8.24
CA LYS A 11 -3.85 1.75 -9.14
C LYS A 11 -4.44 3.14 -9.45
N SER A 12 -5.72 3.41 -9.17
CA SER A 12 -6.28 4.76 -9.39
C SER A 12 -5.90 5.78 -8.32
N ILE A 13 -5.24 5.37 -7.23
CA ILE A 13 -4.86 6.23 -6.11
C ILE A 13 -3.48 6.82 -6.40
N LYS A 14 -3.45 8.08 -6.82
CA LYS A 14 -2.19 8.82 -6.99
C LYS A 14 -1.53 9.09 -5.64
N THR A 15 -2.29 9.68 -4.72
CA THR A 15 -1.89 10.03 -3.35
C THR A 15 -3.11 9.93 -2.45
N MET A 16 -2.94 9.42 -1.25
CA MET A 16 -3.98 9.35 -0.23
C MET A 16 -3.34 9.39 1.15
N ASP A 17 -3.98 10.12 2.06
CA ASP A 17 -3.68 10.15 3.48
C ASP A 17 -5.00 9.96 4.22
N LEU A 18 -5.14 8.84 4.92
CA LEU A 18 -6.40 8.37 5.48
C LEU A 18 -6.22 7.96 6.93
N GLU A 19 -6.90 8.67 7.82
CA GLU A 19 -7.12 8.20 9.19
C GLU A 19 -8.22 7.14 9.23
N LEU A 20 -8.01 6.10 10.03
CA LEU A 20 -8.91 4.98 10.19
C LEU A 20 -9.50 4.99 11.60
N ARG A 21 -10.82 4.80 11.66
CA ARG A 21 -11.57 4.59 12.89
C ARG A 21 -12.01 3.13 13.01
N PRO A 22 -12.59 2.71 14.15
CA PRO A 22 -13.11 1.35 14.28
C PRO A 22 -14.17 0.95 13.24
N LEU A 23 -14.90 1.94 12.71
CA LEU A 23 -15.82 1.79 11.60
C LEU A 23 -15.55 2.89 10.56
N ASN A 24 -15.29 2.50 9.32
CA ASN A 24 -15.08 3.42 8.20
C ASN A 24 -16.09 3.10 7.09
N VAL A 25 -16.83 4.10 6.63
CA VAL A 25 -17.78 3.96 5.51
C VAL A 25 -17.21 4.70 4.30
N LEU A 26 -16.95 3.97 3.22
CA LEU A 26 -16.38 4.54 1.99
C LEU A 26 -17.51 5.02 1.06
N ILE A 27 -17.66 6.34 0.90
CA ILE A 27 -18.68 6.97 0.04
C ILE A 27 -18.00 7.70 -1.12
N GLY A 28 -18.61 7.67 -2.31
CA GLY A 28 -18.13 8.40 -3.48
C GLY A 28 -18.64 7.81 -4.78
N ALA A 29 -18.43 8.51 -5.89
CA ALA A 29 -18.84 8.05 -7.22
C ALA A 29 -18.14 6.75 -7.66
N ASN A 30 -18.67 6.10 -8.69
CA ASN A 30 -17.98 4.99 -9.35
C ASN A 30 -16.65 5.48 -9.93
N GLY A 31 -15.59 4.68 -9.75
CA GLY A 31 -14.24 5.08 -10.16
C GLY A 31 -13.49 5.98 -9.19
N ALA A 32 -14.12 6.47 -8.10
CA ALA A 32 -13.44 7.33 -7.10
C ALA A 32 -12.32 6.65 -6.29
N GLY A 33 -11.98 5.39 -6.59
CA GLY A 33 -10.87 4.67 -5.93
C GLY A 33 -11.25 3.79 -4.72
N LYS A 34 -12.53 3.73 -4.34
CA LYS A 34 -13.00 2.91 -3.19
C LYS A 34 -12.56 1.44 -3.27
N SER A 35 -12.79 0.76 -4.40
CA SER A 35 -12.36 -0.63 -4.59
C SER A 35 -10.85 -0.80 -4.67
N ASN A 36 -10.12 0.26 -5.05
CA ASN A 36 -8.67 0.26 -5.05
C ASN A 36 -8.11 0.39 -3.64
N LEU A 37 -8.76 1.16 -2.75
CA LEU A 37 -8.43 1.15 -1.33
C LEU A 37 -8.64 -0.24 -0.72
N VAL A 38 -9.75 -0.92 -1.03
CA VAL A 38 -9.96 -2.32 -0.61
C VAL A 38 -8.88 -3.25 -1.18
N SER A 39 -8.48 -3.05 -2.45
CA SER A 39 -7.39 -3.82 -3.06
C SER A 39 -6.03 -3.60 -2.37
N PHE A 40 -5.80 -2.40 -1.83
CA PHE A 40 -4.58 -2.10 -1.07
C PHE A 40 -4.54 -2.89 0.23
N PHE A 41 -5.66 -3.01 0.97
CA PHE A 41 -5.72 -3.88 2.15
C PHE A 41 -5.45 -5.36 1.82
N LYS A 42 -5.92 -5.84 0.65
CA LYS A 42 -5.58 -7.20 0.18
C LYS A 42 -4.09 -7.36 -0.08
N LEU A 43 -3.45 -6.37 -0.73
CA LEU A 43 -2.00 -6.36 -0.93
C LEU A 43 -1.27 -6.42 0.42
N LEU A 44 -1.65 -5.59 1.40
CA LEU A 44 -1.06 -5.62 2.74
C LEU A 44 -1.16 -6.99 3.39
N ASN A 45 -2.33 -7.63 3.33
CA ASN A 45 -2.54 -8.97 3.89
C ASN A 45 -1.63 -10.01 3.23
N GLU A 46 -1.55 -10.02 1.90
CA GLU A 46 -0.67 -10.95 1.17
C GLU A 46 0.82 -10.68 1.43
N MET A 47 1.21 -9.42 1.67
CA MET A 47 2.57 -9.07 2.10
C MET A 47 2.88 -9.62 3.49
N MET A 48 1.98 -9.41 4.46
CA MET A 48 2.14 -9.92 5.83
C MET A 48 2.17 -11.45 5.86
N ALA A 49 1.45 -12.10 4.95
CA ALA A 49 1.45 -13.55 4.81
C ALA A 49 2.63 -14.12 3.99
N GLY A 50 3.57 -13.28 3.54
CA GLY A 50 4.74 -13.72 2.76
C GLY A 50 4.43 -14.13 1.31
N ARG A 51 3.24 -13.80 0.80
CA ARG A 51 2.74 -14.22 -0.53
C ARG A 51 2.70 -13.08 -1.56
N LEU A 52 3.43 -11.99 -1.32
CA LEU A 52 3.45 -10.81 -2.19
C LEU A 52 3.71 -11.17 -3.67
N GLN A 53 4.73 -11.99 -3.95
CA GLN A 53 5.09 -12.34 -5.33
C GLN A 53 3.97 -13.10 -6.05
N GLN A 54 3.33 -14.05 -5.34
CA GLN A 54 2.18 -14.78 -5.86
C GLN A 54 1.00 -13.84 -6.15
N TYR A 55 0.72 -12.92 -5.22
CA TYR A 55 -0.34 -11.93 -5.39
C TYR A 55 -0.11 -11.06 -6.63
N ILE A 56 1.11 -10.55 -6.83
CA ILE A 56 1.49 -9.75 -8.00
C ILE A 56 1.28 -10.56 -9.29
N ALA A 57 1.76 -11.80 -9.33
CA ALA A 57 1.62 -12.67 -10.49
C ALA A 57 0.14 -12.88 -10.88
N THR A 58 -0.74 -13.05 -9.90
CA THR A 58 -2.18 -13.24 -10.14
C THR A 58 -2.97 -11.95 -10.36
N SER A 59 -2.42 -10.79 -10.02
CA SER A 59 -3.13 -9.49 -10.08
C SER A 59 -2.91 -8.73 -11.40
N GLY A 60 -2.42 -9.39 -12.45
CA GLY A 60 -2.06 -8.74 -13.71
C GLY A 60 -0.66 -8.11 -13.71
N ARG A 61 0.24 -8.62 -12.85
CA ARG A 61 1.67 -8.26 -12.72
C ARG A 61 1.91 -6.87 -12.10
N ALA A 62 3.16 -6.43 -12.01
CA ALA A 62 3.52 -5.23 -11.27
C ALA A 62 2.94 -3.94 -11.89
N GLN A 63 2.93 -3.83 -13.22
CA GLN A 63 2.40 -2.64 -13.90
C GLN A 63 0.93 -2.35 -13.57
N SER A 64 0.10 -3.36 -13.32
CA SER A 64 -1.34 -3.20 -13.06
C SER A 64 -1.61 -2.56 -11.68
N LEU A 65 -0.63 -2.66 -10.79
CA LEU A 65 -0.70 -2.11 -9.44
C LEU A 65 -0.18 -0.67 -9.38
N LEU A 66 0.55 -0.20 -10.39
CA LEU A 66 1.11 1.15 -10.46
C LEU A 66 0.11 2.16 -11.03
N HIS A 67 0.09 3.35 -10.45
CA HIS A 67 -0.74 4.44 -10.94
C HIS A 67 -0.34 4.89 -12.34
N PHE A 68 -1.19 4.61 -13.32
CA PHE A 68 -0.91 4.81 -14.74
C PHE A 68 0.39 4.12 -15.22
N GLY A 69 0.75 3.00 -14.59
CA GLY A 69 1.86 2.15 -15.00
C GLY A 69 3.26 2.72 -14.69
N PRO A 70 4.32 1.95 -15.00
CA PRO A 70 5.69 2.21 -14.56
C PRO A 70 6.34 3.43 -15.20
N LYS A 71 5.86 3.88 -16.37
CA LYS A 71 6.37 5.09 -17.03
C LYS A 71 6.01 6.38 -16.29
N ILE A 72 4.87 6.39 -15.60
CA ILE A 72 4.37 7.54 -14.86
C ILE A 72 4.69 7.37 -13.37
N THR A 73 4.52 6.15 -12.86
CA THR A 73 4.71 5.83 -11.45
C THR A 73 5.67 4.65 -11.34
N PRO A 74 6.97 4.88 -11.04
CA PRO A 74 7.97 3.82 -11.01
C PRO A 74 7.90 2.96 -9.74
N GLN A 75 7.16 3.41 -8.72
CA GLN A 75 7.07 2.73 -7.42
C GLN A 75 5.72 2.98 -6.74
N ILE A 76 5.32 2.05 -5.88
CA ILE A 76 4.29 2.26 -4.86
C ILE A 76 5.01 2.56 -3.55
N GLU A 77 4.58 3.60 -2.84
CA GLU A 77 5.07 3.94 -1.50
C GLU A 77 3.89 3.99 -0.54
N PHE A 78 4.06 3.39 0.63
CA PHE A 78 3.04 3.48 1.66
C PHE A 78 3.62 3.48 3.07
N GLU A 79 2.86 4.11 3.96
CA GLU A 79 3.06 4.11 5.39
C GLU A 79 1.78 3.62 6.07
N VAL A 80 1.93 2.71 7.03
CA VAL A 80 0.82 2.16 7.80
C VAL A 80 1.14 2.28 9.28
N ASP A 81 0.32 3.03 10.02
CA ASP A 81 0.42 3.23 11.46
C ASP A 81 -0.65 2.38 12.17
N ASN A 82 -0.24 1.62 13.20
CA ASN A 82 -1.13 0.80 14.03
C ASN A 82 -1.30 1.32 15.48
N GLY A 83 -0.74 2.50 15.78
CA GLY A 83 -0.68 3.14 17.09
C GLY A 83 0.56 2.82 17.92
N MET A 84 1.26 1.73 17.59
CA MET A 84 2.47 1.27 18.30
C MET A 84 3.70 1.37 17.39
N ASP A 85 3.54 0.96 16.14
CA ASP A 85 4.57 0.92 15.12
C ASP A 85 4.08 1.55 13.82
N THR A 86 5.03 2.10 13.08
CA THR A 86 4.81 2.64 11.74
C THR A 86 5.61 1.84 10.73
N TYR A 87 4.92 1.28 9.74
CA TYR A 87 5.53 0.49 8.66
C TYR A 87 5.62 1.30 7.38
N THR A 88 6.84 1.64 6.97
CA THR A 88 7.10 2.35 5.70
C THR A 88 7.72 1.40 4.68
N LEU A 89 7.11 1.28 3.50
CA LEU A 89 7.57 0.38 2.44
C LEU A 89 7.52 1.04 1.07
N ARG A 90 8.46 0.63 0.21
CA ARG A 90 8.51 1.00 -1.21
C ARG A 90 8.63 -0.25 -2.08
N LEU A 91 7.75 -0.36 -3.07
CA LEU A 91 7.72 -1.42 -4.07
C LEU A 91 8.12 -0.82 -5.41
N PHE A 92 9.31 -1.14 -5.88
CA PHE A 92 9.85 -0.62 -7.15
C PHE A 92 9.55 -1.58 -8.29
N HIS A 93 9.04 -1.05 -9.40
CA HIS A 93 8.92 -1.82 -10.62
C HIS A 93 10.29 -2.35 -11.03
N ALA A 94 10.39 -3.65 -11.26
CA ALA A 94 11.61 -4.33 -11.65
C ALA A 94 11.45 -5.01 -13.02
N ALA A 95 12.59 -5.38 -13.62
CA ALA A 95 12.59 -6.17 -14.85
C ALA A 95 11.74 -7.44 -14.71
N GLY A 96 11.10 -7.86 -15.81
CA GLY A 96 10.16 -8.99 -15.80
C GLY A 96 8.76 -8.69 -15.24
N ASP A 97 8.44 -7.41 -15.01
CA ASP A 97 7.14 -6.92 -14.52
C ASP A 97 6.79 -7.45 -13.13
N THR A 98 7.79 -7.43 -12.25
CA THR A 98 7.71 -7.80 -10.84
C THR A 98 7.97 -6.58 -9.95
N PHE A 99 7.80 -6.72 -8.63
CA PHE A 99 8.24 -5.72 -7.67
C PHE A 99 9.46 -6.18 -6.90
N PHE A 100 10.44 -5.29 -6.79
CA PHE A 100 11.50 -5.39 -5.79
C PHE A 100 11.10 -4.59 -4.55
N LEU A 101 11.21 -5.23 -3.39
CA LEU A 101 10.85 -4.62 -2.11
C LEU A 101 12.10 -4.04 -1.46
N LEU A 102 12.13 -2.72 -1.30
CA LEU A 102 13.11 -2.05 -0.46
C LEU A 102 12.48 -1.79 0.90
N LYS A 103 12.85 -2.63 1.87
CA LYS A 103 12.55 -2.39 3.28
C LYS A 103 13.61 -1.46 3.82
N LYS A 104 13.25 -0.22 4.16
CA LYS A 104 14.08 0.51 5.12
C LYS A 104 13.86 -0.12 6.50
N PRO A 105 14.91 -0.46 7.27
CA PRO A 105 14.72 -0.83 8.67
C PRO A 105 14.01 0.33 9.38
N ILE A 106 12.88 0.01 10.01
CA ILE A 106 12.11 0.93 10.83
C ILE A 106 12.89 1.10 12.13
N SER A 107 13.32 2.32 12.43
CA SER A 107 13.59 2.69 13.82
C SER A 107 12.27 2.62 14.55
N VAL A 108 12.09 1.60 15.39
CA VAL A 108 10.95 1.53 16.31
C VAL A 108 11.12 2.70 17.27
N LEU A 109 10.55 3.85 16.94
CA LEU A 109 10.29 4.89 17.92
C LEU A 109 9.10 4.39 18.71
N SER A 110 9.36 3.55 19.70
CA SER A 110 8.38 3.26 20.74
C SER A 110 7.92 4.62 21.27
N LYS A 111 6.69 5.02 20.97
CA LYS A 111 6.08 6.15 21.68
C LYS A 111 5.99 5.70 23.14
N GLN A 112 6.96 6.14 23.94
CA GLN A 112 6.91 5.97 25.39
C GLN A 112 5.58 6.55 25.83
N SER A 113 4.73 5.69 26.39
CA SER A 113 3.52 6.09 27.07
C SER A 113 3.94 6.99 28.24
N VAL A 114 3.50 8.25 28.22
CA VAL A 114 3.48 9.12 29.39
C VAL A 114 2.20 8.84 30.15
#